data_AF-A0A1G3H4S6-F1
#
_entry.id   AF-A0A1G3H4S6-F1
#
_cell.length_a   1.000
_cell.length_b   1.000
_cell.length_c   1.000
_cell.angle_alpha   90.00
_cell.angle_beta   90.00
_cell.angle_gamma   90.00
#
_symmetry.space_group_name_H-M   'P 1'
#
loop_
_entity.id
_entity.type
_entity.pdbx_description
1 polymer ?
#
loop_
_entity_poly.entity_id
_entity_poly.type
_entity_poly.pdbx_seq_one_letter_code
_entity_poly.pdbx_strand_id
1 'polypeptide(L)'
;MGVFAGLAAYLIWGLVPVFFKQIAEVPADEIIAHRVLWAMLLMTAVIGFGRGFGAALRTARIPRQLARIALASAMVMINWLTFVWGVNSGHILETSLGYFILPLFNVALGVLVLKERLRPLQWLAVLLAALGVGIEAARVGGLPWISLVLAASFGIYGLLRKQLPLDAASGLFLETVCMMPLALGWLLWLTFNGENHFGGTAGLLTARDLLLVATGAVTAIPLLLFAVAARRLPLNMLGFLQYLAPSITFLLAVFVYDEQLNLSRTLGFAAIWAGLAVYSVDLLRSAGNRTVAVP
;
A
#
# COMPACT_ATOMS: atom_id res chain seq x y z
N MET A 1 -4.79 4.89 -21.70
CA MET A 1 -3.57 4.38 -21.06
C MET A 1 -3.49 4.67 -19.55
N GLY A 2 -3.59 5.93 -19.09
CA GLY A 2 -3.50 6.25 -17.65
C GLY A 2 -4.55 5.57 -16.77
N VAL A 3 -5.82 5.55 -17.21
CA VAL A 3 -6.93 4.89 -16.51
C VAL A 3 -6.69 3.38 -16.36
N PHE A 4 -6.32 2.71 -17.46
CA PHE A 4 -6.00 1.28 -17.45
C PHE A 4 -4.84 0.94 -16.52
N ALA A 5 -3.77 1.76 -16.50
CA ALA A 5 -2.67 1.58 -15.57
C ALA A 5 -3.11 1.73 -14.11
N GLY A 6 -3.94 2.74 -13.81
CA GLY A 6 -4.49 2.94 -12.47
C GLY A 6 -5.39 1.79 -12.04
N LEU A 7 -6.32 1.37 -12.90
CA LEU A 7 -7.20 0.22 -12.65
C LEU A 7 -6.38 -1.05 -12.40
N ALA A 8 -5.41 -1.36 -13.26
CA ALA A 8 -4.56 -2.53 -13.10
C ALA A 8 -3.78 -2.49 -11.77
N ALA A 9 -3.22 -1.33 -11.40
CA ALA A 9 -2.52 -1.18 -10.12
C ALA A 9 -3.43 -1.50 -8.92
N TYR A 10 -4.61 -0.89 -8.86
CA TYR A 10 -5.52 -1.08 -7.73
C TYR A 10 -6.23 -2.45 -7.74
N LEU A 11 -6.44 -3.05 -8.91
CA LEU A 11 -6.90 -4.44 -9.02
C LEU A 11 -5.87 -5.41 -8.46
N ILE A 12 -4.60 -5.27 -8.87
CA ILE A 12 -3.53 -6.12 -8.33
C ILE A 12 -3.45 -5.94 -6.81
N TRP A 13 -3.41 -4.70 -6.30
CA TRP A 13 -3.39 -4.44 -4.86
C TRP A 13 -4.59 -5.02 -4.10
N GLY A 14 -5.80 -4.92 -4.66
CA GLY A 14 -6.99 -5.51 -4.06
C GLY A 14 -6.96 -7.04 -4.00
N LEU A 15 -6.26 -7.70 -4.94
CA LEU A 15 -6.10 -9.15 -4.99
C LEU A 15 -4.89 -9.68 -4.22
N VAL A 16 -4.04 -8.80 -3.67
CA VAL A 16 -2.87 -9.20 -2.88
C VAL A 16 -3.20 -10.15 -1.72
N PRO A 17 -4.33 -10.03 -0.98
CA PRO A 17 -4.67 -11.02 0.04
C PRO A 17 -4.73 -12.46 -0.49
N VAL A 18 -5.24 -12.65 -1.72
CA VAL A 18 -5.29 -13.98 -2.37
C VAL A 18 -3.90 -14.53 -2.62
N PHE A 19 -2.97 -13.67 -3.01
CA PHE A 19 -1.58 -14.05 -3.22
C PHE A 19 -0.90 -14.44 -1.91
N PHE A 20 -1.02 -13.64 -0.84
CA PHE A 20 -0.36 -13.97 0.43
C PHE A 20 -0.98 -15.17 1.13
N LYS A 21 -2.29 -15.42 0.96
CA LYS A 21 -2.92 -16.63 1.49
C LYS A 21 -2.40 -17.94 0.87
N GLN A 22 -1.80 -17.90 -0.33
CA GLN A 22 -1.17 -19.07 -0.95
C GLN A 22 0.19 -19.43 -0.35
N ILE A 23 0.78 -18.51 0.43
CA ILE A 23 2.08 -18.70 1.11
C ILE A 23 1.94 -18.37 2.60
N ALA A 24 0.74 -18.53 3.17
CA ALA A 24 0.44 -18.15 4.55
C ALA A 24 1.15 -19.04 5.58
N GLU A 25 1.64 -20.21 5.16
CA GLU A 25 2.51 -21.08 5.95
C GLU A 25 3.91 -20.48 6.18
N VAL A 26 4.33 -19.52 5.35
CA VAL A 26 5.61 -18.82 5.53
C VAL A 26 5.40 -17.65 6.49
N PRO A 27 6.26 -17.47 7.51
CA PRO A 27 6.21 -16.32 8.41
C PRO A 27 6.25 -14.99 7.65
N ALA A 28 5.47 -14.01 8.12
CA ALA A 28 5.29 -12.74 7.42
C ALA A 28 6.61 -11.97 7.25
N ASP A 29 7.49 -12.04 8.25
CA ASP A 29 8.84 -11.48 8.25
C ASP A 29 9.74 -12.10 7.17
N GLU A 30 9.69 -13.42 6.97
CA GLU A 30 10.39 -14.09 5.87
C GLU A 30 9.82 -13.68 4.50
N ILE A 31 8.49 -13.62 4.35
CA ILE A 31 7.83 -13.13 3.12
C ILE A 31 8.31 -11.72 2.79
N ILE A 32 8.38 -10.82 3.78
CA ILE A 32 8.85 -9.45 3.57
C ILE A 32 10.33 -9.41 3.20
N ALA A 33 11.16 -10.26 3.81
CA ALA A 33 12.57 -10.31 3.46
C ALA A 33 12.79 -10.76 2.00
N HIS A 34 12.07 -11.80 1.55
CA HIS A 34 12.05 -12.19 0.13
C HIS A 34 11.51 -11.09 -0.77
N ARG A 35 10.40 -10.46 -0.38
CA ARG A 35 9.80 -9.34 -1.12
C ARG A 35 10.81 -8.22 -1.36
N VAL A 36 11.59 -7.83 -0.35
CA VAL A 36 12.65 -6.82 -0.47
C VAL A 36 13.75 -7.29 -1.41
N LEU A 37 14.26 -8.51 -1.23
CA LEU A 37 15.32 -9.08 -2.06
C LEU A 37 14.94 -9.09 -3.55
N TRP A 38 13.78 -9.66 -3.87
CA TRP A 38 13.34 -9.81 -5.26
C TRP A 38 12.88 -8.48 -5.87
N ALA A 39 12.28 -7.58 -5.08
CA ALA A 39 11.97 -6.23 -5.53
C ALA A 39 13.25 -5.44 -5.83
N MET A 40 14.30 -5.57 -5.02
CA MET A 40 15.58 -4.90 -5.24
C MET A 40 16.21 -5.35 -6.57
N LEU A 41 16.23 -6.66 -6.85
CA LEU A 41 16.74 -7.20 -8.11
C LEU A 41 15.92 -6.69 -9.31
N LEU A 42 14.59 -6.74 -9.22
CA LEU A 42 13.70 -6.22 -10.26
C LEU A 42 13.91 -4.71 -10.49
N MET A 43 13.98 -3.92 -9.41
CA MET A 43 14.15 -2.48 -9.50
C MET A 43 15.54 -2.10 -10.03
N THR A 44 16.57 -2.88 -9.71
CA THR A 44 17.92 -2.74 -10.29
C THR A 44 17.87 -2.88 -11.81
N ALA A 45 17.14 -3.88 -12.32
CA ALA A 45 16.93 -4.04 -13.77
C ALA A 45 16.17 -2.84 -14.35
N VAL A 46 15.04 -2.45 -13.74
CA VAL A 46 14.18 -1.34 -14.21
C VAL A 46 14.95 -0.03 -14.32
N ILE A 47 15.69 0.38 -13.28
CA ILE A 47 16.46 1.63 -13.33
C ILE A 47 17.70 1.52 -14.22
N GLY A 48 18.25 0.31 -14.40
CA GLY A 48 19.37 0.06 -15.31
C GLY A 48 18.98 0.34 -16.75
N PHE A 49 17.84 -0.18 -17.19
CA PHE A 49 17.29 0.14 -18.51
C PHE A 49 16.86 1.61 -18.63
N GLY A 50 16.38 2.22 -17.53
CA GLY A 50 15.97 3.63 -17.49
C GLY A 50 17.08 4.65 -17.27
N ARG A 51 18.36 4.23 -17.13
CA ARG A 51 19.52 5.08 -16.75
C ARG A 51 19.30 5.90 -15.45
N GLY A 52 18.49 5.40 -14.53
CA GLY A 52 18.10 6.07 -13.28
C GLY A 52 19.17 6.05 -12.18
N PHE A 53 20.22 5.24 -12.32
CA PHE A 53 21.28 5.09 -11.30
C PHE A 53 21.96 6.40 -10.93
N GLY A 54 22.23 7.28 -11.90
CA GLY A 54 22.90 8.56 -11.64
C GLY A 54 22.06 9.51 -10.77
N ALA A 55 20.74 9.53 -10.95
CA ALA A 55 19.84 10.31 -10.10
C ALA A 55 19.77 9.71 -8.70
N ALA A 56 19.60 8.39 -8.60
CA ALA A 56 19.55 7.67 -7.33
C ALA A 56 20.82 7.88 -6.50
N LEU A 57 22.00 7.73 -7.10
CA LEU A 57 23.28 7.87 -6.40
C LEU A 57 23.54 9.31 -5.95
N ARG A 58 23.17 10.31 -6.76
CA ARG A 58 23.30 11.73 -6.36
C ARG A 58 22.47 12.04 -5.12
N THR A 59 21.23 11.55 -5.07
CA THR A 59 20.35 11.72 -3.92
C THR A 59 20.85 10.96 -2.69
N ALA A 60 21.34 9.72 -2.85
CA ALA A 60 21.86 8.91 -1.75
C ALA A 60 23.08 9.55 -1.07
N ARG A 61 23.85 10.40 -1.78
CA ARG A 61 24.99 11.14 -1.21
C ARG A 61 24.60 12.32 -0.33
N ILE A 62 23.33 12.72 -0.31
CA ILE A 62 22.84 13.83 0.51
C ILE A 62 22.33 13.26 1.84
N PRO A 63 23.02 13.45 2.98
CA PRO A 63 22.70 12.75 4.23
C PRO A 63 21.25 12.97 4.70
N ARG A 64 20.73 14.18 4.52
CA ARG A 64 19.34 14.52 4.85
C ARG A 64 18.32 13.77 3.99
N GLN A 65 18.63 13.54 2.71
CA GLN A 65 17.76 12.77 1.82
C GLN A 65 17.88 11.28 2.13
N LEU A 66 19.09 10.79 2.40
CA LEU A 66 19.31 9.40 2.84
C LEU A 66 18.56 9.07 4.13
N ALA A 67 18.59 9.96 5.13
CA ALA A 67 17.83 9.78 6.37
C ALA A 67 16.32 9.73 6.13
N ARG A 68 15.80 10.56 5.22
CA ARG A 68 14.38 10.52 4.81
C ARG A 68 14.03 9.23 4.08
N ILE A 69 14.92 8.74 3.20
CA ILE A 69 14.75 7.46 2.50
C ILE A 69 14.75 6.31 3.51
N ALA A 70 15.69 6.30 4.46
CA ALA A 70 15.77 5.27 5.49
C ALA A 70 14.50 5.26 6.36
N LEU A 71 14.00 6.44 6.77
CA LEU A 71 12.76 6.55 7.53
C LEU A 71 11.54 6.12 6.70
N ALA A 72 11.45 6.55 5.43
CA ALA A 72 10.39 6.11 4.52
C ALA A 72 10.42 4.59 4.33
N SER A 73 11.62 4.02 4.22
CA SER A 73 11.84 2.57 4.13
C SER A 73 11.37 1.84 5.38
N ALA A 74 11.70 2.34 6.57
CA ALA A 74 11.21 1.77 7.81
C ALA A 74 9.67 1.82 7.90
N MET A 75 9.07 2.95 7.54
CA MET A 75 7.60 3.11 7.57
C MET A 75 6.90 2.15 6.60
N VAL A 76 7.39 2.03 5.36
CA VAL A 76 6.76 1.12 4.38
C VAL A 76 7.03 -0.35 4.72
N MET A 77 8.17 -0.68 5.33
CA MET A 77 8.46 -2.04 5.80
C MET A 77 7.55 -2.44 6.96
N ILE A 78 7.32 -1.56 7.93
CA ILE A 78 6.31 -1.75 8.99
C ILE A 78 4.94 -1.96 8.36
N ASN A 79 4.55 -1.11 7.39
CA ASN A 79 3.28 -1.23 6.71
C ASN A 79 3.10 -2.61 6.04
N TRP A 80 4.09 -3.03 5.27
CA TRP A 80 4.06 -4.30 4.56
C TRP A 80 4.02 -5.49 5.50
N LEU A 81 4.83 -5.46 6.57
CA LEU A 81 4.85 -6.53 7.57
C LEU A 81 3.50 -6.65 8.27
N THR A 82 2.94 -5.53 8.76
CA THR A 82 1.61 -5.51 9.38
C THR A 82 0.52 -5.97 8.44
N PHE A 83 0.61 -5.61 7.14
CA PHE A 83 -0.36 -6.05 6.15
C PHE A 83 -0.29 -7.56 5.90
N VAL A 84 0.89 -8.11 5.62
CA VAL A 84 1.07 -9.55 5.37
C VAL A 84 0.69 -10.35 6.61
N TRP A 85 1.14 -9.93 7.79
CA TRP A 85 0.78 -10.55 9.05
C TRP A 85 -0.73 -10.52 9.30
N GLY A 86 -1.39 -9.38 9.06
CA GLY A 86 -2.84 -9.23 9.22
C GLY A 86 -3.61 -10.14 8.28
N VAL A 87 -3.20 -10.25 7.01
CA VAL A 87 -3.81 -11.18 6.05
C VAL A 87 -3.60 -12.63 6.48
N ASN A 88 -2.37 -13.03 6.83
CA ASN A 88 -2.05 -14.41 7.19
C ASN A 88 -2.81 -14.82 8.45
N SER A 89 -2.94 -13.92 9.42
CA SER A 89 -3.63 -14.14 10.71
C SER A 89 -5.15 -14.02 10.64
N GLY A 90 -5.75 -13.77 9.47
CA GLY A 90 -7.22 -13.71 9.31
C GLY A 90 -7.87 -12.40 9.78
N HIS A 91 -7.12 -11.31 9.73
CA HIS A 91 -7.58 -9.95 9.99
C HIS A 91 -7.68 -9.12 8.70
N ILE A 92 -8.11 -9.72 7.59
CA ILE A 92 -8.18 -9.07 6.27
C ILE A 92 -9.13 -7.87 6.31
N LEU A 93 -10.25 -7.96 7.04
CA LEU A 93 -11.18 -6.83 7.25
C LEU A 93 -10.51 -5.63 7.92
N GLU A 94 -9.67 -5.85 8.93
CA GLU A 94 -8.92 -4.76 9.60
C GLU A 94 -7.88 -4.13 8.68
N THR A 95 -7.24 -4.92 7.81
CA THR A 95 -6.32 -4.36 6.81
C THR A 95 -7.04 -3.46 5.81
N SER A 96 -8.22 -3.87 5.34
CA SER A 96 -9.06 -3.05 4.45
C SER A 96 -9.49 -1.76 5.12
N LEU A 97 -9.95 -1.84 6.37
CA LEU A 97 -10.34 -0.68 7.17
C LEU A 97 -9.18 0.32 7.33
N GLY A 98 -7.96 -0.16 7.54
CA GLY A 98 -6.77 0.70 7.62
C GLY A 98 -6.56 1.55 6.38
N TYR A 99 -6.74 0.97 5.19
CA TYR A 99 -6.63 1.70 3.93
C TYR A 99 -7.83 2.60 3.63
N PHE A 100 -9.01 2.35 4.22
CA PHE A 100 -10.12 3.31 4.21
C PHE A 100 -9.88 4.50 5.15
N ILE A 101 -9.18 4.30 6.27
CA ILE A 101 -8.79 5.38 7.20
C ILE A 101 -7.66 6.25 6.61
N LEU A 102 -6.78 5.66 5.79
CA LEU A 102 -5.60 6.33 5.24
C LEU A 102 -5.86 7.72 4.60
N PRO A 103 -6.86 7.94 3.72
CA PRO A 103 -7.14 9.28 3.17
C PRO A 103 -7.36 10.34 4.25
N LEU A 104 -8.01 9.94 5.35
CA LEU A 104 -8.37 10.82 6.48
C LEU A 104 -7.11 11.13 7.29
N PHE A 105 -6.24 10.14 7.48
CA PHE A 105 -4.92 10.32 8.07
C PHE A 105 -4.03 11.24 7.23
N ASN A 106 -4.05 11.11 5.90
CA ASN A 106 -3.32 12.01 4.99
C ASN A 106 -3.81 13.46 5.09
N VAL A 107 -5.13 13.68 5.23
CA VAL A 107 -5.69 15.02 5.48
C VAL A 107 -5.15 15.57 6.80
N ALA A 108 -5.16 14.79 7.88
CA ALA A 108 -4.63 15.21 9.17
C ALA A 108 -3.13 15.57 9.10
N LEU A 109 -2.30 14.76 8.42
CA LEU A 109 -0.89 15.07 8.19
C LEU A 109 -0.69 16.35 7.36
N GLY A 110 -1.54 16.60 6.35
CA GLY A 110 -1.52 17.83 5.57
C GLY A 110 -1.75 19.07 6.44
N VAL A 111 -2.67 19.01 7.40
CA VAL A 111 -2.91 20.11 8.35
C VAL A 111 -1.78 20.26 9.35
N LEU A 112 -1.40 19.18 10.02
CA LEU A 112 -0.49 19.24 11.16
C LEU A 112 0.96 19.49 10.73
N VAL A 113 1.39 18.89 9.62
CA VAL A 113 2.79 18.94 9.17
C VAL A 113 2.98 19.94 8.04
N LEU A 114 2.09 19.94 7.04
CA LEU A 114 2.18 20.86 5.90
C LEU A 114 1.49 22.21 6.16
N LYS A 115 0.79 22.36 7.29
CA LYS A 115 0.06 23.59 7.67
C LYS A 115 -0.98 24.02 6.62
N GLU A 116 -1.56 23.05 5.91
CA GLU A 116 -2.62 23.28 4.93
C GLU A 116 -3.92 23.69 5.64
N ARG A 117 -4.67 24.66 5.09
CA ARG A 117 -5.96 25.08 5.63
C ARG A 117 -7.07 24.21 5.05
N LEU A 118 -7.82 23.52 5.92
CA LEU A 118 -8.95 22.71 5.51
C LEU A 118 -10.20 23.54 5.22
N ARG A 119 -10.97 23.08 4.25
CA ARG A 119 -12.35 23.53 4.04
C ARG A 119 -13.26 22.92 5.12
N PRO A 120 -14.37 23.57 5.52
CA PRO A 120 -15.27 23.06 6.56
C PRO A 120 -15.76 21.62 6.33
N LEU A 121 -15.99 21.22 5.08
CA LEU A 121 -16.36 19.85 4.70
C LEU A 121 -15.26 18.81 4.96
N GLN A 122 -13.98 19.19 4.90
CA GLN A 122 -12.86 18.29 5.22
C GLN A 122 -12.75 18.04 6.73
N TRP A 123 -13.09 19.03 7.55
CA TRP A 123 -13.22 18.85 8.99
C TRP A 123 -14.34 17.87 9.35
N LEU A 124 -15.48 17.96 8.65
CA LEU A 124 -16.55 16.99 8.80
C LEU A 124 -16.09 15.57 8.44
N ALA A 125 -15.31 15.41 7.35
CA ALA A 125 -14.74 14.11 6.99
C ALA A 125 -13.79 13.55 8.06
N VAL A 126 -12.90 14.39 8.64
CA VAL A 126 -12.00 14.00 9.74
C VAL A 126 -12.79 13.61 10.99
N LEU A 127 -13.87 14.34 11.33
CA LEU A 127 -14.72 14.02 12.47
C LEU A 127 -15.45 12.68 12.28
N LEU A 128 -16.05 12.46 11.09
CA LEU A 128 -16.71 11.21 10.74
C LEU A 128 -15.73 10.03 10.75
N ALA A 129 -14.49 10.24 10.31
CA ALA A 129 -13.41 9.25 10.42
C ALA A 129 -13.12 8.85 11.85
N ALA A 130 -12.88 9.85 12.72
CA ALA A 130 -12.55 9.64 14.12
C ALA A 130 -13.70 8.94 14.84
N LEU A 131 -14.95 9.27 14.51
CA LEU A 131 -16.14 8.58 15.01
C LEU A 131 -16.20 7.13 14.51
N GLY A 132 -15.96 6.87 13.23
CA GLY A 132 -15.92 5.51 12.67
C GLY A 132 -14.88 4.62 13.35
N VAL A 133 -13.66 5.15 13.54
CA VAL A 133 -12.59 4.46 14.27
C VAL A 133 -12.94 4.26 15.74
N GLY A 134 -13.52 5.27 16.39
CA GLY A 134 -13.92 5.21 17.80
C GLY A 134 -15.03 4.18 18.05
N ILE A 135 -16.01 4.09 17.16
CA ILE A 135 -17.08 3.09 17.21
C ILE A 135 -16.50 1.69 17.06
N GLU A 136 -15.56 1.49 16.13
CA GLU A 136 -14.91 0.19 15.93
C GLU A 136 -14.06 -0.20 17.16
N ALA A 137 -13.27 0.74 17.69
CA ALA A 137 -12.43 0.52 18.86
C ALA A 137 -13.23 0.19 20.13
N ALA A 138 -14.36 0.87 20.34
CA ALA A 138 -15.23 0.60 21.48
C ALA A 138 -15.90 -0.79 21.42
N ARG A 139 -16.03 -1.37 20.22
CA ARG A 139 -16.74 -2.65 20.00
C ARG A 139 -15.83 -3.87 19.96
N VAL A 140 -14.62 -3.75 19.40
CA VAL A 140 -13.64 -4.84 19.39
C VAL A 140 -13.09 -5.13 20.79
N GLY A 141 -13.42 -4.29 21.79
CA GLY A 141 -12.86 -4.38 23.14
C GLY A 141 -11.40 -3.94 23.19
N GLY A 142 -10.92 -3.33 22.12
CA GLY A 142 -9.54 -2.91 21.90
C GLY A 142 -9.44 -2.03 20.66
N LEU A 143 -8.35 -1.26 20.57
CA LEU A 143 -8.09 -0.41 19.41
C LEU A 143 -7.82 -1.27 18.16
N PRO A 144 -8.34 -0.90 16.97
CA PRO A 144 -8.07 -1.58 15.70
C PRO A 144 -6.64 -1.28 15.25
N TRP A 145 -5.67 -1.85 15.98
CA TRP A 145 -4.28 -1.45 15.91
C TRP A 145 -3.68 -1.74 14.54
N ILE A 146 -4.10 -2.82 13.86
CA ILE A 146 -3.66 -3.15 12.49
C ILE A 146 -4.05 -1.99 11.57
N SER A 147 -5.32 -1.58 11.60
CA SER A 147 -5.83 -0.48 10.77
C SER A 147 -5.10 0.83 11.06
N LEU A 148 -4.85 1.13 12.33
CA LEU A 148 -4.16 2.35 12.77
C LEU A 148 -2.70 2.37 12.34
N VAL A 149 -1.97 1.27 12.55
CA VAL A 149 -0.58 1.12 12.14
C VAL A 149 -0.48 1.24 10.62
N LEU A 150 -1.37 0.59 9.86
CA LEU A 150 -1.38 0.67 8.40
C LEU A 150 -1.64 2.11 7.91
N ALA A 151 -2.65 2.79 8.45
CA ALA A 151 -2.96 4.16 8.08
C ALA A 151 -1.82 5.12 8.43
N ALA A 152 -1.25 4.99 9.63
CA ALA A 152 -0.19 5.87 10.11
C ALA A 152 1.12 5.67 9.35
N SER A 153 1.58 4.42 9.24
CA SER A 153 2.83 4.08 8.54
C SER A 153 2.78 4.49 7.07
N PHE A 154 1.69 4.18 6.35
CA PHE A 154 1.59 4.52 4.94
C PHE A 154 1.39 6.02 4.71
N GLY A 155 0.67 6.72 5.59
CA GLY A 155 0.51 8.17 5.50
C GLY A 155 1.83 8.91 5.72
N ILE A 156 2.59 8.52 6.75
CA ILE A 156 3.93 9.09 7.03
C ILE A 156 4.89 8.76 5.87
N TYR A 157 4.87 7.51 5.37
CA TYR A 157 5.62 7.12 4.17
C TYR A 157 5.31 8.04 2.98
N GLY A 158 4.02 8.23 2.67
CA GLY A 158 3.58 9.09 1.58
C GLY A 158 4.06 10.54 1.72
N LEU A 159 4.00 11.09 2.94
CA LEU A 159 4.50 12.42 3.25
C LEU A 159 6.02 12.53 3.03
N LEU A 160 6.80 11.57 3.53
CA LEU A 160 8.26 11.54 3.35
C LEU A 160 8.62 11.41 1.87
N ARG A 161 7.95 10.53 1.14
CA ARG A 161 8.16 10.32 -0.29
C ARG A 161 7.85 11.56 -1.11
N LYS A 162 6.79 12.30 -0.76
CA LYS A 162 6.43 13.58 -1.40
C LYS A 162 7.53 14.65 -1.24
N GLN A 163 8.34 14.56 -0.19
CA GLN A 163 9.46 15.48 0.07
C GLN A 163 10.79 15.07 -0.59
N LEU A 164 10.84 13.90 -1.24
CA LEU A 164 12.03 13.43 -1.94
C LEU A 164 12.01 13.91 -3.40
N PRO A 165 13.11 14.49 -3.91
CA PRO A 165 13.21 14.94 -5.30
C PRO A 165 13.56 13.76 -6.23
N LEU A 166 12.82 12.66 -6.13
CA LEU A 166 13.03 11.44 -6.90
C LEU A 166 11.75 11.08 -7.65
N ASP A 167 11.91 10.45 -8.81
CA ASP A 167 10.81 9.78 -9.45
C ASP A 167 10.48 8.46 -8.72
N ALA A 168 9.31 7.89 -9.03
CA ALA A 168 8.81 6.72 -8.32
C ALA A 168 9.75 5.51 -8.40
N ALA A 169 10.42 5.31 -9.55
CA ALA A 169 11.31 4.18 -9.77
C ALA A 169 12.63 4.34 -9.01
N SER A 170 13.32 5.48 -9.12
CA SER A 170 14.57 5.70 -8.35
C SER A 170 14.30 5.76 -6.84
N GLY A 171 13.16 6.32 -6.42
CA GLY A 171 12.75 6.32 -5.01
C GLY A 171 12.58 4.90 -4.47
N LEU A 172 11.77 4.07 -5.15
CA LEU A 172 11.54 2.69 -4.73
C LEU A 172 12.82 1.85 -4.74
N PHE A 173 13.70 2.06 -5.74
CA PHE A 173 15.01 1.42 -5.74
C PHE A 173 15.82 1.76 -4.49
N LEU A 174 15.99 3.04 -4.15
CA LEU A 174 16.74 3.43 -2.96
C LEU A 174 16.10 2.91 -1.67
N GLU A 175 14.76 2.90 -1.61
CA GLU A 175 14.03 2.30 -0.48
C GLU A 175 14.38 0.80 -0.33
N THR A 176 14.33 0.03 -1.42
CA THR A 176 14.69 -1.39 -1.40
C THR A 176 16.17 -1.63 -1.09
N VAL A 177 17.07 -0.77 -1.56
CA VAL A 177 18.51 -0.82 -1.22
C VAL A 177 18.73 -0.54 0.27
N CYS A 178 17.98 0.39 0.87
CA CYS A 178 18.06 0.65 2.31
C CYS A 178 17.56 -0.52 3.15
N MET A 179 16.53 -1.25 2.71
CA MET A 179 16.01 -2.43 3.42
C MET A 179 16.85 -3.68 3.19
N MET A 180 17.58 -3.77 2.08
CA MET A 180 18.30 -4.96 1.64
C MET A 180 19.26 -5.55 2.68
N PRO A 181 20.09 -4.79 3.41
CA PRO A 181 20.98 -5.36 4.42
C PRO A 181 20.22 -6.09 5.54
N LEU A 182 19.09 -5.52 5.98
CA LEU A 182 18.26 -6.13 7.00
C LEU A 182 17.57 -7.40 6.47
N ALA A 183 17.00 -7.34 5.27
CA ALA A 183 16.34 -8.48 4.64
C ALA A 183 17.33 -9.64 4.41
N LEU A 184 18.50 -9.35 3.87
CA LEU A 184 19.53 -10.36 3.63
C LEU A 184 20.06 -10.93 4.94
N GLY A 185 20.33 -10.09 5.95
CA GLY A 185 20.74 -10.55 7.28
C GLY A 185 19.71 -11.48 7.92
N TRP A 186 18.41 -11.14 7.80
CA TRP A 186 17.31 -11.96 8.30
C TRP A 186 17.21 -13.31 7.58
N LEU A 187 17.25 -13.32 6.24
CA LEU A 187 17.21 -14.57 5.47
C LEU A 187 18.41 -15.47 5.78
N LEU A 188 19.61 -14.90 5.90
CA LEU A 188 20.79 -15.66 6.30
C LEU A 188 20.63 -16.24 7.70
N TRP A 189 20.11 -15.47 8.66
CA TRP A 189 19.84 -15.93 10.02
C TRP A 189 18.83 -17.10 10.02
N LEU A 190 17.72 -16.98 9.29
CA LEU A 190 16.76 -18.08 9.12
C LEU A 190 17.41 -19.31 8.50
N THR A 191 18.28 -19.14 7.50
CA THR A 191 19.00 -20.26 6.87
C THR A 191 19.92 -20.96 7.87
N PHE A 192 20.66 -20.19 8.68
CA PHE A 192 21.56 -20.76 9.69
C PHE A 192 20.83 -21.50 10.81
N ASN A 193 19.60 -21.09 11.15
CA ASN A 193 18.77 -21.77 12.14
C ASN A 193 17.91 -22.92 11.57
N GLY A 194 17.93 -23.13 10.25
CA GLY A 194 17.09 -24.13 9.59
C GLY A 194 15.60 -23.77 9.55
N GLU A 195 15.27 -22.49 9.73
CA GLU A 195 13.90 -21.96 9.73
C GLU A 195 13.51 -21.31 8.38
N ASN A 196 14.44 -21.24 7.42
CA ASN A 196 14.18 -20.68 6.11
C ASN A 196 13.33 -21.64 5.27
N HIS A 197 12.17 -21.16 4.81
CA HIS A 197 11.25 -21.93 3.98
C HIS A 197 11.64 -21.86 2.49
N PHE A 198 12.56 -21.00 2.08
CA PHE A 198 13.01 -20.91 0.70
C PHE A 198 14.10 -21.95 0.36
N GLY A 199 13.94 -22.65 -0.77
CA GLY A 199 14.99 -23.51 -1.34
C GLY A 199 14.68 -25.01 -1.45
N GLY A 200 13.45 -25.43 -1.10
CA GLY A 200 12.94 -26.80 -1.31
C GLY A 200 13.70 -27.93 -0.58
N THR A 201 13.13 -29.13 -0.59
CA THR A 201 13.87 -30.36 -0.26
C THR A 201 14.56 -30.87 -1.53
N ALA A 202 15.89 -30.94 -1.53
CA ALA A 202 16.75 -31.38 -2.65
C ALA A 202 17.14 -30.33 -3.72
N GLY A 203 17.07 -29.03 -3.42
CA GLY A 203 17.69 -27.99 -4.25
C GLY A 203 16.95 -27.63 -5.55
N LEU A 204 15.72 -28.11 -5.72
CA LEU A 204 14.81 -27.68 -6.78
C LEU A 204 13.82 -26.65 -6.23
N LEU A 205 13.54 -25.61 -7.01
CA LEU A 205 12.54 -24.60 -6.66
C LEU A 205 11.14 -25.22 -6.63
N THR A 206 10.44 -25.01 -5.53
CA THR A 206 9.04 -25.39 -5.35
C THR A 206 8.09 -24.28 -5.84
N ALA A 207 6.79 -24.59 -5.93
CA ALA A 207 5.77 -23.59 -6.24
C ALA A 207 5.78 -22.42 -5.21
N ARG A 208 6.01 -22.73 -3.93
CA ARG A 208 6.16 -21.72 -2.87
C ARG A 208 7.35 -20.80 -3.13
N ASP A 209 8.50 -21.35 -3.54
CA ASP A 209 9.69 -20.54 -3.83
C ASP A 209 9.43 -19.58 -5.00
N LEU A 210 8.70 -20.03 -6.03
CA LEU A 210 8.29 -19.18 -7.15
C LEU A 210 7.34 -18.06 -6.70
N LEU A 211 6.41 -18.36 -5.79
CA LEU A 211 5.54 -17.34 -5.19
C LEU A 211 6.36 -16.36 -4.33
N LEU A 212 7.30 -16.83 -3.51
CA LEU A 212 8.21 -15.96 -2.76
C LEU A 212 9.03 -15.05 -3.68
N VAL A 213 9.49 -15.54 -4.83
CA VAL A 213 10.13 -14.70 -5.87
C VAL A 213 9.15 -13.68 -6.44
N ALA A 214 7.92 -14.11 -6.74
CA ALA A 214 6.89 -13.25 -7.30
C ALA A 214 6.44 -12.11 -6.35
N THR A 215 6.65 -12.23 -5.03
CA THR A 215 6.33 -11.17 -4.06
C THR A 215 6.95 -9.81 -4.44
N GLY A 216 8.18 -9.83 -4.98
CA GLY A 216 8.88 -8.63 -5.44
C GLY A 216 8.16 -7.98 -6.63
N ALA A 217 7.72 -8.78 -7.59
CA ALA A 217 6.97 -8.31 -8.78
C ALA A 217 5.57 -7.81 -8.41
N VAL A 218 4.84 -8.55 -7.57
CA VAL A 218 3.52 -8.17 -7.02
C VAL A 218 3.58 -6.81 -6.31
N THR A 219 4.75 -6.40 -5.84
CA THR A 219 4.97 -5.09 -5.21
C THR A 219 5.35 -4.00 -6.19
N ALA A 220 6.38 -4.25 -7.00
CA ALA A 220 6.95 -3.24 -7.87
C ALA A 220 6.03 -2.88 -9.04
N ILE A 221 5.35 -3.86 -9.64
CA ILE A 221 4.52 -3.67 -10.82
C ILE A 221 3.36 -2.69 -10.53
N PRO A 222 2.53 -2.88 -9.48
CA PRO A 222 1.47 -1.93 -9.16
C PRO A 222 1.99 -0.52 -8.88
N LEU A 223 3.16 -0.39 -8.23
CA LEU A 223 3.77 0.91 -7.96
C LEU A 223 4.19 1.63 -9.26
N LEU A 224 4.75 0.91 -10.22
CA LEU A 224 5.10 1.45 -11.54
C LEU A 224 3.85 1.84 -12.34
N LEU A 225 2.83 0.98 -12.36
CA LEU A 225 1.54 1.25 -13.00
C LEU A 225 0.84 2.46 -12.37
N PHE A 226 0.84 2.54 -11.03
CA PHE A 226 0.33 3.68 -10.28
C PHE A 226 1.09 4.96 -10.64
N ALA A 227 2.43 4.92 -10.73
CA ALA A 227 3.22 6.09 -11.12
C ALA A 227 2.87 6.57 -12.54
N VAL A 228 2.62 5.66 -13.47
CA VAL A 228 2.14 6.00 -14.82
C VAL A 228 0.74 6.63 -14.76
N ALA A 229 -0.17 6.08 -13.95
CA ALA A 229 -1.52 6.61 -13.76
C ALA A 229 -1.49 8.01 -13.13
N ALA A 230 -0.72 8.21 -12.06
CA ALA A 230 -0.61 9.46 -11.33
C ALA A 230 -0.08 10.62 -12.20
N ARG A 231 0.77 10.32 -13.19
CA ARG A 231 1.28 11.33 -14.15
C ARG A 231 0.24 11.71 -15.22
N ARG A 232 -0.77 10.88 -15.47
CA ARG A 232 -1.70 11.03 -16.60
C ARG A 232 -3.14 11.28 -16.19
N LEU A 233 -3.47 11.09 -14.92
CA LEU A 233 -4.83 11.25 -14.38
C LEU A 233 -4.91 12.45 -13.45
N PRO A 234 -6.05 13.15 -13.42
CA PRO A 234 -6.28 14.15 -12.40
C PRO A 234 -6.38 13.49 -11.01
N LEU A 235 -5.92 14.20 -9.97
CA LEU A 235 -5.81 13.68 -8.60
C LEU A 235 -7.15 13.16 -8.04
N ASN A 236 -8.25 13.80 -8.42
CA ASN A 236 -9.60 13.44 -8.01
C ASN A 236 -10.01 12.03 -8.53
N MET A 237 -9.57 11.65 -9.73
CA MET A 237 -9.77 10.33 -10.32
C MET A 237 -8.83 9.30 -9.72
N LEU A 238 -7.58 9.67 -9.43
CA LEU A 238 -6.64 8.77 -8.76
C LEU A 238 -7.11 8.42 -7.35
N GLY A 239 -7.61 9.42 -6.59
CA GLY A 239 -8.22 9.22 -5.28
C GLY A 239 -9.45 8.32 -5.33
N PHE A 240 -10.26 8.42 -6.39
CA PHE A 240 -11.38 7.49 -6.62
C PHE A 240 -10.93 6.05 -6.80
N LEU A 241 -9.97 5.82 -7.71
CA LEU A 241 -9.46 4.49 -8.02
C LEU A 241 -8.83 3.82 -6.80
N GLN A 242 -8.29 4.61 -5.86
CA GLN A 242 -7.71 4.10 -4.62
C GLN A 242 -8.68 3.29 -3.76
N TYR A 243 -9.99 3.60 -3.80
CA TYR A 243 -10.99 2.87 -3.04
C TYR A 243 -11.31 1.49 -3.60
N LEU A 244 -10.87 1.18 -4.83
CA LEU A 244 -11.08 -0.13 -5.44
C LEU A 244 -10.33 -1.24 -4.68
N ALA A 245 -9.06 -1.01 -4.34
CA ALA A 245 -8.24 -2.00 -3.64
C ALA A 245 -8.83 -2.44 -2.28
N PRO A 246 -9.12 -1.53 -1.32
CA PRO A 246 -9.68 -1.94 -0.04
C PRO A 246 -11.11 -2.51 -0.18
N SER A 247 -11.88 -2.10 -1.20
CA SER A 247 -13.19 -2.70 -1.49
C SER A 247 -13.06 -4.16 -1.94
N ILE A 248 -12.11 -4.47 -2.84
CA ILE A 248 -11.85 -5.85 -3.27
C ILE A 248 -11.36 -6.68 -2.08
N THR A 249 -10.40 -6.16 -1.30
CA THR A 249 -9.90 -6.81 -0.08
C THR A 249 -11.04 -7.13 0.90
N PHE A 250 -11.98 -6.19 1.09
CA PHE A 250 -13.15 -6.41 1.91
C PHE A 250 -14.05 -7.53 1.36
N LEU A 251 -14.38 -7.48 0.06
CA LEU A 251 -15.20 -8.52 -0.57
C LEU A 251 -14.55 -9.90 -0.47
N LEU A 252 -13.22 -9.99 -0.64
CA LEU A 252 -12.48 -11.24 -0.45
C LEU A 252 -12.57 -11.74 0.98
N ALA A 253 -12.38 -10.86 1.98
CA ALA A 253 -12.47 -11.23 3.38
C ALA A 253 -13.81 -11.87 3.70
N VAL A 254 -14.91 -11.32 3.18
CA VAL A 254 -16.27 -11.75 3.49
C VAL A 254 -16.70 -12.98 2.69
N PHE A 255 -16.50 -12.96 1.37
CA PHE A 255 -17.09 -13.94 0.46
C PHE A 255 -16.17 -15.11 0.13
N VAL A 256 -14.86 -14.96 0.35
CA VAL A 256 -13.87 -15.99 0.01
C VAL A 256 -13.20 -16.55 1.26
N TYR A 257 -12.98 -15.72 2.28
CA TYR A 257 -12.33 -16.11 3.53
C TYR A 257 -13.27 -16.21 4.74
N ASP A 258 -14.58 -16.03 4.51
CA ASP A 258 -15.64 -16.17 5.52
C ASP A 258 -15.38 -15.39 6.83
N GLU A 259 -14.68 -14.25 6.75
CA GLU A 259 -14.50 -13.37 7.90
C GLU A 259 -15.86 -12.78 8.33
N GLN A 260 -16.21 -13.01 9.59
CA GLN A 260 -17.53 -12.64 10.11
C GLN A 260 -17.77 -11.13 10.01
N LEU A 261 -18.85 -10.78 9.30
CA LEU A 261 -19.37 -9.42 9.27
C LEU A 261 -20.35 -9.18 10.42
N ASN A 262 -20.06 -8.16 11.21
CA ASN A 262 -21.02 -7.59 12.14
C ASN A 262 -21.73 -6.40 11.45
N LEU A 263 -22.99 -6.15 11.86
CA LEU A 263 -23.84 -5.08 11.37
C LEU A 263 -23.14 -3.71 11.36
N SER A 264 -22.30 -3.38 12.35
CA SER A 264 -21.54 -2.12 12.36
C SER A 264 -20.51 -2.02 11.23
N ARG A 265 -19.76 -3.09 10.97
CA ARG A 265 -18.80 -3.14 9.86
C ARG A 265 -19.55 -2.98 8.55
N THR A 266 -20.63 -3.74 8.36
CA THR A 266 -21.49 -3.66 7.18
C THR A 266 -22.00 -2.23 6.94
N LEU A 267 -22.49 -1.55 7.98
CA LEU A 267 -22.95 -0.16 7.88
C LEU A 267 -21.80 0.82 7.57
N GLY A 268 -20.62 0.64 8.17
CA GLY A 268 -19.45 1.46 7.90
C GLY A 268 -18.97 1.35 6.45
N PHE A 269 -18.80 0.13 5.94
CA PHE A 269 -18.44 -0.11 4.54
C PHE A 269 -19.55 0.35 3.58
N ALA A 270 -20.83 0.13 3.91
CA ALA A 270 -21.95 0.61 3.11
C ALA A 270 -21.98 2.14 3.03
N ALA A 271 -21.69 2.85 4.11
CA ALA A 271 -21.58 4.31 4.11
C ALA A 271 -20.42 4.80 3.24
N ILE A 272 -19.26 4.13 3.29
CA ILE A 272 -18.12 4.45 2.43
C ILE A 272 -18.48 4.22 0.96
N TRP A 273 -19.10 3.09 0.62
CA TRP A 273 -19.55 2.81 -0.75
C TRP A 273 -20.64 3.75 -1.23
N ALA A 274 -21.58 4.16 -0.37
CA ALA A 274 -22.59 5.16 -0.71
C ALA A 274 -21.93 6.52 -1.03
N GLY A 275 -20.97 6.96 -0.21
CA GLY A 275 -20.18 8.17 -0.50
C GLY A 275 -19.39 8.04 -1.80
N LEU A 276 -18.81 6.87 -2.05
CA LEU A 276 -18.09 6.57 -3.29
C LEU A 276 -18.99 6.64 -4.51
N ALA A 277 -20.20 6.05 -4.45
CA ALA A 277 -21.18 6.04 -5.52
C ALA A 277 -21.69 7.45 -5.85
N VAL A 278 -21.99 8.25 -4.82
CA VAL A 278 -22.36 9.67 -5.01
C VAL A 278 -21.26 10.43 -5.73
N TYR A 279 -20.01 10.24 -5.30
CA TYR A 279 -18.86 10.87 -5.94
C TYR A 279 -18.62 10.39 -7.38
N SER A 280 -18.83 9.09 -7.69
CA SER A 280 -18.80 8.59 -9.06
C SER A 280 -19.82 9.28 -9.96
N VAL A 281 -21.05 9.44 -9.47
CA VAL A 281 -22.14 10.08 -10.20
C VAL A 281 -21.82 11.56 -10.47
N ASP A 282 -21.26 12.27 -9.50
CA ASP A 282 -20.81 13.66 -9.66
C ASP A 282 -19.69 13.79 -10.71
N LEU A 283 -18.72 12.88 -10.69
CA LEU A 283 -17.63 12.84 -11.68
C LEU A 283 -18.15 12.59 -13.10
N LEU A 284 -19.09 11.66 -13.27
CA LEU A 284 -19.70 11.36 -14.57
C LEU A 284 -20.52 12.54 -15.09
N ARG A 285 -21.28 13.21 -14.22
CA ARG A 285 -22.05 14.42 -14.56
C ARG A 285 -21.13 15.60 -14.94
N SER A 286 -20.04 15.79 -14.19
CA SER A 286 -19.06 16.84 -14.46
C SER A 286 -18.24 16.59 -15.73
N ALA A 287 -18.00 15.33 -16.09
CA ALA A 287 -17.36 14.94 -17.35
C ALA A 287 -18.28 15.20 -18.56
N GLY A 288 -19.58 14.93 -18.44
CA GLY A 288 -20.58 15.23 -19.48
C GLY A 288 -20.75 16.72 -19.77
N ASN A 289 -20.56 17.58 -18.78
CA ASN A 289 -20.64 19.04 -18.95
C ASN A 289 -19.40 19.69 -19.58
N ARG A 290 -18.28 18.97 -19.73
CA ARG A 290 -17.05 19.51 -20.37
C ARG A 290 -17.00 19.32 -21.88
N THR A 291 -17.96 18.61 -22.47
CA THR A 291 -18.08 18.43 -23.93
C THR A 291 -18.90 19.53 -24.64
N VAL A 292 -19.35 20.57 -23.93
CA VAL A 292 -20.07 21.72 -24.53
C VAL A 292 -19.39 23.03 -24.11
N ALA A 293 -18.15 23.22 -24.53
CA ALA A 293 -17.49 24.53 -24.55
C ALA A 293 -16.35 24.53 -25.58
N VAL A 294 -16.73 24.58 -26.86
CA VAL A 294 -15.85 25.02 -27.95
C VAL A 294 -16.67 26.01 -28.77
N PRO A 295 -16.36 27.33 -28.75
CA PRO A 295 -16.64 28.17 -29.90
C PRO A 295 -15.69 27.84 -31.05
#